data_AF-A0A081K827-F1
#
_entry.id   AF-A0A081K827-F1
#
_cell.length_a   1.000
_cell.length_b   1.000
_cell.length_c   1.000
_cell.angle_alpha   90.00
_cell.angle_beta   90.00
_cell.angle_gamma   90.00
#
_symmetry.space_group_name_H-M   'P 1'
#
loop_
_entity.id
_entity.type
_entity.pdbx_description
1 polymer ?
#
loop_
_entity_poly.entity_id
_entity_poly.type
_entity_poly.pdbx_seq_one_letter_code
_entity_poly.pdbx_strand_id
1 'polypeptide(L)' 'MLKCRDIERMAGQLQDDELNWRQRFSMRMHLMMCHHCRRFVRQFAAIKKLAERSVSEQASDDEVQSVMDKINDPQKG' A
#
# COMPACT_ATOMS: atom_id res chain seq x y z
N MET A 1 -9.65 -10.81 18.51
CA MET A 1 -8.41 -10.13 18.94
C MET A 1 -7.53 -9.96 17.71
N LEU A 2 -7.25 -8.72 17.31
CA LEU A 2 -6.26 -8.45 16.26
C LEU A 2 -4.86 -8.65 16.83
N LYS A 3 -4.00 -9.41 16.13
CA LYS A 3 -2.59 -9.51 16.48
C LYS A 3 -1.81 -8.43 15.75
N CYS A 4 -0.67 -8.02 16.31
CA CYS A 4 0.23 -7.06 15.68
C CYS A 4 0.63 -7.47 14.25
N ARG A 5 0.74 -8.78 13.98
CA ARG A 5 1.02 -9.33 12.64
C ARG A 5 -0.14 -9.13 11.64
N ASP A 6 -1.37 -9.04 12.13
CA ASP A 6 -2.52 -8.78 11.28
C ASP A 6 -2.55 -7.31 10.84
N ILE A 7 -2.01 -6.39 11.66
CA ILE A 7 -1.83 -4.97 11.30
C ILE A 7 -0.90 -4.82 10.10
N GLU A 8 0.18 -5.59 10.05
CA GLU A 8 1.13 -5.59 8.92
C GLU A 8 0.46 -6.06 7.63
N ARG A 9 -0.31 -7.16 7.68
CA ARG A 9 -1.06 -7.66 6.53
C ARG A 9 -2.12 -6.68 6.03
N MET A 10 -2.86 -6.06 6.96
CA MET A 10 -3.84 -5.03 6.63
C MET A 10 -3.19 -3.75 6.09
N ALA A 11 -1.96 -3.40 6.52
CA ALA A 11 -1.24 -2.25 5.99
C ALA A 11 -0.88 -2.42 4.51
N GLY A 12 -0.55 -3.65 4.06
CA GLY A 12 -0.38 -3.97 2.65
C GLY A 12 -1.69 -3.91 1.87
N GLN A 13 -2.79 -4.39 2.44
CA GLN A 13 -4.14 -4.33 1.82
C GLN A 13 -4.71 -2.90 1.71
N LEU A 14 -4.09 -1.91 2.37
CA LEU A 14 -4.39 -0.49 2.15
C LEU A 14 -3.91 0.00 0.77
N GLN A 15 -3.18 -0.83 0.02
CA GLN A 15 -2.77 -0.56 -1.35
C GLN A 15 -3.88 -0.87 -2.37
N ASP A 16 -4.78 -1.80 -2.04
CA ASP A 16 -5.86 -2.26 -2.94
C ASP A 16 -7.25 -1.66 -2.62
N ASP A 17 -7.33 -0.73 -1.67
CA ASP A 17 -8.58 -0.08 -1.18
C ASP A 17 -9.67 -1.05 -0.66
N GLU A 18 -9.38 -2.35 -0.52
CA GLU A 18 -10.31 -3.41 -0.09
C GLU A 18 -10.57 -3.48 1.44
N LEU A 19 -10.17 -2.45 2.20
CA LEU A 19 -10.37 -2.46 3.65
C LEU A 19 -11.81 -2.10 4.02
N ASN A 20 -12.58 -3.14 4.37
CA ASN A 20 -13.92 -3.02 4.93
C ASN A 20 -13.94 -2.12 6.18
N TRP A 21 -14.97 -1.27 6.31
CA TRP A 21 -15.13 -0.29 7.40
C TRP A 21 -15.00 -0.91 8.81
N ARG A 22 -15.45 -2.16 8.97
CA ARG A 22 -15.29 -2.95 10.21
C ARG A 22 -13.82 -3.23 10.55
N GLN A 23 -12.99 -3.55 9.56
CA GLN A 23 -11.56 -3.79 9.75
C GLN A 23 -10.84 -2.49 10.10
N ARG A 24 -11.21 -1.37 9.47
CA ARG A 24 -10.70 -0.03 9.83
C ARG A 24 -10.98 0.30 11.30
N PHE A 25 -12.19 0.06 11.78
CA PHE A 25 -12.56 0.29 13.18
C PHE A 25 -11.80 -0.63 14.14
N SER A 26 -11.72 -1.93 13.84
CA SER A 26 -11.00 -2.91 14.65
C SER A 26 -9.51 -2.56 14.76
N MET A 27 -8.88 -2.18 13.65
CA MET A 27 -7.49 -1.71 13.63
C MET A 27 -7.31 -0.46 14.49
N ARG A 28 -8.22 0.52 14.37
CA ARG A 28 -8.15 1.75 15.16
C ARG A 28 -8.30 1.49 16.66
N MET A 29 -9.17 0.56 17.05
CA MET A 29 -9.28 0.09 18.44
C MET A 29 -7.98 -0.55 18.94
N HIS A 30 -7.34 -1.40 18.12
CA HIS A 30 -6.06 -2.01 18.47
C HIS A 30 -4.93 -0.97 18.62
N LEU A 31 -4.87 0.04 17.74
CA LEU A 31 -3.86 1.12 17.82
C LEU A 31 -4.03 2.01 19.05
N MET A 32 -5.23 2.11 19.62
CA MET A 32 -5.46 2.81 20.89
C MET A 32 -4.92 2.05 22.09
N MET A 33 -4.91 0.71 22.03
CA MET A 33 -4.40 -0.14 23.12
C MET A 33 -2.92 -0.52 22.98
N CYS A 34 -2.38 -0.54 21.76
CA CYS A 34 -1.03 -0.99 21.47
C CYS A 34 -0.15 0.13 20.91
N HIS A 35 0.75 0.67 21.74
CA HIS A 35 1.67 1.74 21.35
C HIS A 35 2.65 1.31 20.24
N HIS A 36 3.11 0.06 20.23
CA HIS A 36 4.01 -0.46 19.21
C HIS A 36 3.38 -0.43 17.82
N CYS A 37 2.14 -0.91 17.70
CA CYS A 37 1.40 -0.87 16.45
C CYS A 37 1.10 0.57 16.02
N ARG A 38 0.77 1.47 16.97
CA ARG A 38 0.60 2.89 16.68
C ARG A 38 1.85 3.53 16.08
N ARG A 39 3.03 3.23 16.64
CA ARG A 39 4.32 3.73 16.13
C ARG A 39 4.66 3.14 14.76
N PHE A 40 4.37 1.87 14.53
CA PHE A 40 4.56 1.21 13.24
C PHE A 40 3.69 1.83 12.15
N VAL A 41 2.38 1.92 12.35
CA VAL A 41 1.44 2.49 11.36
C VAL A 41 1.77 3.93 11.02
N ARG A 42 2.22 4.73 11.98
CA ARG A 42 2.67 6.12 11.72
C ARG A 42 3.90 6.18 10.80
N GLN A 43 4.89 5.31 11.02
CA GLN A 43 6.08 5.23 10.17
C GLN A 43 5.72 4.71 8.78
N PHE A 44 4.88 3.67 8.71
CA PHE A 44 4.39 3.12 7.45
C PHE A 44 3.64 4.18 6.62
N ALA A 45 2.74 4.94 7.25
CA ALA A 45 2.03 6.03 6.57
C ALA A 45 2.97 7.15 6.08
N ALA A 46 4.04 7.45 6.83
CA ALA A 46 5.03 8.43 6.41
C ALA A 46 5.84 7.94 5.19
N ILE A 47 6.27 6.67 5.21
CA ILE A 47 6.94 6.02 4.08
C ILE A 47 6.02 5.99 2.87
N LYS A 48 4.74 5.60 3.04
CA LYS A 48 3.73 5.61 1.97
C LYS A 48 3.58 7.00 1.36
N LYS A 49 3.42 8.03 2.18
CA LYS A 49 3.30 9.42 1.71
C LYS A 49 4.55 9.92 0.97
N LEU A 50 5.73 9.47 1.40
CA LEU A 50 6.99 9.80 0.72
C LEU A 50 7.09 9.05 -0.61
N ALA A 51 6.72 7.76 -0.64
CA ALA A 51 6.67 6.95 -1.83
C ALA A 51 5.69 7.54 -2.86
N GLU A 52 4.47 7.90 -2.44
CA GLU A 52 3.48 8.59 -3.28
C GLU A 52 3.97 9.92 -3.83
N ARG A 53 4.83 10.65 -3.10
CA ARG A 53 5.47 11.88 -3.60
C ARG A 53 6.63 11.64 -4.55
N SER A 54 7.29 10.49 -4.45
CA SER A 54 8.38 10.10 -5.34
C SER A 54 7.89 9.39 -6.60
N VAL A 55 6.66 8.86 -6.58
CA VAL A 55 5.98 8.45 -7.80
C VAL A 55 5.64 9.73 -8.56
N SER A 56 6.48 10.01 -9.58
CA SER A 56 6.22 11.01 -10.61
C SER A 56 4.80 10.86 -11.14
N GLU A 57 4.20 11.95 -11.64
CA GLU A 57 2.90 11.97 -12.34
C GLU A 57 2.56 10.62 -12.97
N GLN A 58 1.33 10.14 -12.72
CA GLN A 58 0.85 8.89 -13.31
C GLN A 58 1.26 8.87 -14.78
N ALA A 59 2.08 7.88 -15.15
CA ALA A 59 2.57 7.75 -16.52
C ALA A 59 1.37 7.82 -17.46
N SER A 60 1.49 8.59 -18.53
CA SER A 60 0.37 8.71 -19.47
C SER A 60 0.03 7.33 -20.05
N ASP A 61 -1.21 7.15 -20.49
CA ASP A 61 -1.62 5.89 -21.13
C ASP A 61 -0.69 5.52 -22.31
N ASP A 62 -0.14 6.53 -23.01
CA ASP A 62 0.84 6.35 -24.08
C ASP A 62 2.20 5.82 -23.58
N GLU A 63 2.69 6.32 -22.44
CA GLU A 63 3.92 5.82 -21.80
C GLU A 63 3.77 4.39 -21.30
N VAL A 64 2.61 4.07 -20.72
CA VAL A 64 2.27 2.71 -20.28
C VAL A 64 2.20 1.76 -21.48
N GLN A 65 1.54 2.18 -22.57
CA GLN A 65 1.43 1.38 -23.79
C GLN A 65 2.82 1.11 -24.40
N SER A 66 3.71 2.12 -24.46
CA SER A 66 5.07 1.95 -24.99
C SER A 66 5.90 0.91 -24.22
N VAL A 67 5.72 0.83 -22.90
CA VAL A 67 6.38 -0.18 -22.07
C VAL A 67 5.77 -1.55 -22.30
N MET A 68 4.44 -1.64 -22.37
CA MET A 68 3.74 -2.90 -22.61
C MET A 68 4.07 -3.50 -23.98
N ASP A 69 4.20 -2.68 -25.02
CA ASP A 69 4.59 -3.12 -26.36
C ASP A 69 6.00 -3.72 -26.35
N LYS A 70 6.95 -3.13 -25.60
CA LYS A 70 8.32 -3.65 -25.45
C LYS A 70 8.38 -4.97 -24.68
N ILE A 71 7.47 -5.20 -23.74
CA ILE A 71 7.38 -6.45 -22.98
C ILE A 71 6.74 -7.55 -23.82
N ASN A 72 5.76 -7.19 -24.66
CA ASN A 72 5.05 -8.13 -25.52
C ASN A 72 5.75 -8.42 -26.85
N ASP A 73 6.85 -7.72 -27.18
CA ASP A 73 7.64 -7.99 -28.38
C ASP A 73 8.42 -9.32 -28.23
N PRO A 74 8.11 -10.35 -29.03
CA PRO A 74 8.74 -11.66 -28.91
C PRO A 74 10.17 -11.72 -29.49
N GLN A 75 10.78 -10.62 -29.93
CA GLN A 75 12.04 -10.61 -30.71
C GLN A 75 13.34 -10.39 -29.89
N LYS A 76 13.44 -10.94 -28.67
CA LYS A 76 14.75 -11.19 -28.04
C LYS A 76 14.85 -12.63 -27.50
N GLY A 77 14.89 -13.56 -28.45
CA GLY A 77 15.48 -14.90 -28.32
C GLY A 77 16.53 -15.09 -29.39
#